data_AF-A0A8X6RLU2-F1
#
_entry.id   AF-A0A8X6RLU2-F1
#
_cell.length_a   1.000
_cell.length_b   1.000
_cell.length_c   1.000
_cell.angle_alpha   90.00
_cell.angle_beta   90.00
_cell.angle_gamma   90.00
#
_symmetry.space_group_name_H-M   'P 1'
#
loop_
_entity.id
_entity.type
_entity.pdbx_description
1 polymer ?
#
loop_
_entity_poly.entity_id
_entity_poly.type
_entity_poly.pdbx_seq_one_letter_code
_entity_poly.pdbx_strand_id
1 'polypeptide(L)'
;MYKNALKEDLIRVVENLDGTVESTDTIVKLKTKIENSSTFESDPDFVKTLIQNCIDERVSRNEKRGNFRKTKKIELAKLQLAKLEKEVELQTAKNKALSLNPAAKVEEKQFETNIENMIKSIKTLSLPVPTRSENFNLFFQSLERAFLTKKINDEYKSEILINLLGERAHNVLLYIKEEELNDYEKLKSIVLREFQLTPRECLNSLKNAVKSSGETYIQFAARLTANFQYYCSLRKVNSFESLCGLIISDKLFETLNKETATHIGIREAEDWFRPIDLTKECDIYISSKSGSHKEIPITYGYTQDPFKNRSQNFFKPKIKENYPQYHERENKNCFICGDSSHCARDCVTTRMCRGR
;
A
#
# COMPACT_ATOMS: atom_id res chain seq x y z
N MET A 1 -50.36 48.59 -17.85
CA MET A 1 -50.32 49.36 -16.59
C MET A 1 -49.37 48.73 -15.57
N TYR A 2 -49.49 47.44 -15.25
CA TYR A 2 -48.76 46.80 -14.12
C TYR A 2 -47.45 46.07 -14.47
N LYS A 3 -46.72 46.48 -15.52
CA LYS A 3 -45.49 45.78 -15.93
C LYS A 3 -44.41 45.99 -14.87
N ASN A 4 -43.74 44.92 -14.44
CA ASN A 4 -42.70 44.91 -13.38
C ASN A 4 -43.17 45.31 -11.97
N ALA A 5 -44.48 45.50 -11.76
CA ALA A 5 -45.06 45.75 -10.45
C ALA A 5 -45.03 44.48 -9.59
N LEU A 6 -44.45 44.58 -8.40
CA LEU A 6 -44.49 43.53 -7.38
C LEU A 6 -45.66 43.76 -6.42
N LYS A 7 -45.98 42.73 -5.61
CA LYS A 7 -47.04 42.82 -4.59
C LYS A 7 -46.85 44.04 -3.68
N GLU A 8 -45.63 44.35 -3.27
CA GLU A 8 -45.33 45.51 -2.42
C GLU A 8 -45.56 46.88 -3.12
N ASP A 9 -45.39 46.95 -4.43
CA ASP A 9 -45.66 48.18 -5.19
C ASP A 9 -47.17 48.42 -5.24
N LEU A 10 -47.94 47.36 -5.48
CA LEU A 10 -49.41 47.43 -5.56
C LEU A 10 -50.05 47.71 -4.20
N ILE A 11 -49.49 47.18 -3.11
CA ILE A 11 -49.93 47.51 -1.75
C ILE A 11 -49.81 49.01 -1.51
N ARG A 12 -48.64 49.61 -1.80
CA ARG A 12 -48.45 51.05 -1.65
C ARG A 12 -49.39 51.85 -2.53
N VAL A 13 -49.64 51.40 -3.76
CA VAL A 13 -50.58 52.10 -4.64
C VAL A 13 -51.99 52.05 -4.06
N VAL A 14 -52.45 50.91 -3.53
CA VAL A 14 -53.76 50.82 -2.86
C VAL A 14 -53.83 51.73 -1.63
N GLU A 15 -52.78 51.76 -0.81
CA GLU A 15 -52.69 52.65 0.35
C GLU A 15 -52.71 54.14 -0.03
N ASN A 16 -52.03 54.52 -1.13
CA ASN A 16 -52.04 55.90 -1.66
C ASN A 16 -53.38 56.30 -2.29
N LEU A 17 -54.25 55.32 -2.59
CA LEU A 17 -55.62 55.53 -3.08
C LEU A 17 -56.65 55.41 -1.94
N ASP A 18 -56.20 55.48 -0.67
CA ASP A 18 -57.01 55.32 0.55
C ASP A 18 -57.78 53.97 0.63
N GLY A 19 -57.30 52.95 -0.08
CA GLY A 19 -57.87 51.60 -0.06
C GLY A 19 -57.35 50.76 1.09
N THR A 20 -58.17 49.85 1.60
CA THR A 20 -57.77 48.90 2.65
C THR A 20 -57.00 47.72 2.07
N VAL A 21 -55.85 47.39 2.65
CA VAL A 21 -55.01 46.24 2.30
C VAL A 21 -55.06 45.20 3.41
N GLU A 22 -55.44 43.97 3.07
CA GLU A 22 -55.35 42.83 3.98
C GLU A 22 -54.07 42.03 3.72
N SER A 23 -53.48 41.42 4.76
CA SER A 23 -52.24 40.63 4.64
C SER A 23 -52.38 39.45 3.66
N THR A 24 -53.60 38.92 3.51
CA THR A 24 -53.98 37.83 2.61
C THR A 24 -54.26 38.28 1.18
N ASP A 25 -54.22 39.58 0.88
CA ASP A 25 -54.51 40.06 -0.48
C ASP A 25 -53.50 39.55 -1.50
N THR A 26 -54.00 38.98 -2.59
CA THR A 26 -53.19 38.53 -3.71
C THR A 26 -52.95 39.69 -4.67
N ILE A 27 -51.92 39.57 -5.52
CA ILE A 27 -51.64 40.55 -6.57
C ILE A 27 -52.87 40.83 -7.43
N VAL A 28 -53.67 39.80 -7.71
CA VAL A 28 -54.91 39.92 -8.48
C VAL A 28 -55.94 40.76 -7.72
N LYS A 29 -56.19 40.45 -6.44
CA LYS A 29 -57.12 41.23 -5.59
C LYS A 29 -56.70 42.70 -5.47
N LEU A 30 -55.40 42.97 -5.33
CA LEU A 30 -54.87 44.34 -5.24
C LEU A 30 -55.09 45.12 -6.54
N LYS A 31 -54.89 44.51 -7.71
CA LYS A 31 -55.18 45.14 -8.99
C LYS A 31 -56.67 45.48 -9.14
N THR A 32 -57.54 44.56 -8.74
CA THR A 32 -58.99 44.80 -8.76
C THR A 32 -59.39 45.94 -7.81
N LYS A 33 -58.75 46.06 -6.64
CA LYS A 33 -58.98 47.19 -5.72
C LYS A 33 -58.51 48.53 -6.32
N ILE A 34 -57.41 48.54 -7.06
CA ILE A 34 -56.92 49.73 -7.76
C ILE A 34 -57.87 50.13 -8.90
N GLU A 35 -58.31 49.16 -9.71
CA GLU A 35 -59.21 49.36 -10.86
C GLU A 35 -60.62 49.82 -10.43
N ASN A 36 -61.08 49.41 -9.25
CA ASN A 36 -62.37 49.82 -8.70
C ASN A 36 -62.29 51.11 -7.84
N SER A 37 -61.13 51.78 -7.78
CA SER A 37 -61.00 53.02 -7.01
C SER A 37 -61.63 54.20 -7.75
N SER A 38 -62.27 55.12 -7.01
CA SER A 38 -62.88 56.33 -7.59
C SER A 38 -61.87 57.21 -8.34
N THR A 39 -60.60 57.16 -7.91
CA THR A 39 -59.48 57.87 -8.52
C THR A 39 -59.08 57.24 -9.86
N PHE A 40 -59.20 55.93 -10.01
CA PHE A 40 -58.96 55.24 -11.28
C PHE A 40 -60.05 55.54 -12.32
N GLU A 41 -61.32 55.66 -11.89
CA GLU A 41 -62.42 56.08 -12.77
C GLU A 41 -62.29 57.54 -13.21
N SER A 42 -61.79 58.42 -12.33
CA SER A 42 -61.64 59.85 -12.60
C SER A 42 -60.39 60.20 -13.41
N ASP A 43 -59.25 59.57 -13.11
CA ASP A 43 -57.97 59.81 -13.78
C ASP A 43 -57.09 58.54 -13.85
N PRO A 44 -57.28 57.71 -14.90
CA PRO A 44 -56.49 56.50 -15.10
C PRO A 44 -54.99 56.75 -15.30
N ASP A 45 -54.61 57.90 -15.87
CA ASP A 45 -53.21 58.23 -16.16
C ASP A 45 -52.46 58.66 -14.90
N PHE A 46 -53.14 59.33 -13.96
CA PHE A 46 -52.61 59.57 -12.62
C PHE A 46 -52.28 58.26 -11.90
N VAL A 47 -53.20 57.29 -11.89
CA VAL A 47 -52.96 55.99 -11.23
C VAL A 47 -51.82 55.22 -11.92
N LYS A 48 -51.70 55.31 -13.25
CA LYS A 48 -50.58 54.71 -13.99
C LYS A 48 -49.25 55.35 -13.61
N THR A 49 -49.22 56.67 -13.43
CA THR A 49 -48.04 57.41 -12.97
C THR A 49 -47.68 57.06 -11.53
N LEU A 50 -48.68 56.92 -10.65
CA LEU A 50 -48.50 56.51 -9.26
C LEU A 50 -47.88 55.11 -9.15
N ILE A 51 -48.36 54.16 -9.96
CA ILE A 51 -47.78 52.81 -10.05
C ILE A 51 -46.32 52.88 -10.52
N GLN A 52 -46.03 53.66 -11.56
CA GLN A 52 -44.68 53.78 -12.10
C GLN A 52 -43.73 54.38 -11.06
N ASN A 53 -44.15 55.43 -10.35
CA ASN A 53 -43.37 56.04 -9.27
C ASN A 53 -43.08 55.05 -8.13
N CYS A 54 -44.07 54.24 -7.73
CA CYS A 54 -43.87 53.21 -6.70
C CYS A 54 -42.82 52.16 -7.13
N ILE A 55 -42.86 51.75 -8.40
CA ILE A 55 -41.88 50.81 -8.97
C ILE A 55 -40.49 51.45 -9.00
N ASP A 56 -40.37 52.69 -9.48
CA ASP A 56 -39.09 53.39 -9.63
C ASP A 56 -38.44 53.67 -8.27
N GLU A 57 -39.23 54.01 -7.24
CA GLU A 57 -38.75 54.15 -5.87
C GLU A 57 -38.19 52.84 -5.31
N ARG A 58 -38.87 51.70 -5.56
CA ARG A 58 -38.38 50.38 -5.13
C ARG A 58 -37.08 50.03 -5.85
N VAL A 59 -37.00 50.22 -7.16
CA VAL A 59 -35.81 49.95 -7.96
C VAL A 59 -34.64 50.79 -7.45
N SER A 60 -34.81 52.10 -7.29
CA SER A 60 -33.78 53.00 -6.74
C SER A 60 -33.34 52.60 -5.33
N ARG A 61 -34.28 52.20 -4.45
CA ARG A 61 -33.99 51.74 -3.09
C ARG A 61 -33.17 50.45 -3.10
N ASN A 62 -33.50 49.51 -3.98
CA ASN A 62 -32.81 48.23 -4.10
C ASN A 62 -31.42 48.38 -4.72
N GLU A 63 -31.26 49.27 -5.70
CA GLU A 63 -29.95 49.63 -6.26
C GLU A 63 -29.04 50.27 -5.22
N LYS A 64 -29.54 51.24 -4.43
CA LYS A 64 -28.79 51.84 -3.32
C LYS A 64 -28.38 50.80 -2.27
N ARG A 65 -29.28 49.89 -1.90
CA ARG A 65 -28.97 48.77 -0.99
C ARG A 65 -27.94 47.80 -1.57
N GLY A 66 -28.04 47.48 -2.86
CA GLY A 66 -27.10 46.63 -3.57
C GLY A 66 -25.70 47.25 -3.64
N ASN A 67 -25.61 48.53 -3.99
CA ASN A 67 -24.36 49.27 -4.07
C ASN A 67 -23.70 49.41 -2.70
N PHE A 68 -24.46 49.72 -1.64
CA PHE A 68 -23.95 49.78 -0.27
C PHE A 68 -23.40 48.42 0.23
N ARG A 69 -24.06 47.31 -0.13
CA ARG A 69 -23.55 45.97 0.17
C ARG A 69 -22.26 45.66 -0.60
N LYS A 70 -22.17 46.05 -1.87
CA LYS A 70 -20.97 45.88 -2.68
C LYS A 70 -19.80 46.70 -2.15
N THR A 71 -20.01 47.98 -1.81
CA THR A 71 -18.95 48.84 -1.26
C THR A 71 -18.43 48.32 0.07
N LYS A 72 -19.31 47.93 1.00
CA LYS A 72 -18.89 47.30 2.27
C LYS A 72 -18.08 46.02 2.07
N LYS A 73 -18.47 45.16 1.11
CA LYS A 73 -17.70 43.95 0.79
C LYS A 73 -16.29 44.28 0.26
N ILE A 74 -16.18 45.27 -0.62
CA ILE A 74 -14.90 45.72 -1.17
C ILE A 74 -14.01 46.30 -0.06
N GLU A 75 -14.57 47.11 0.83
CA GLU A 75 -13.84 47.72 1.95
C GLU A 75 -13.31 46.67 2.93
N LEU A 76 -14.14 45.68 3.29
CA LEU A 76 -13.71 44.55 4.12
C LEU A 76 -12.60 43.72 3.45
N ALA A 77 -12.72 43.47 2.15
CA ALA A 77 -11.68 42.75 1.40
C ALA A 77 -10.36 43.53 1.34
N LYS A 78 -10.41 44.85 1.17
CA LYS A 78 -9.22 45.72 1.21
C LYS A 78 -8.55 45.69 2.59
N LEU A 79 -9.31 45.72 3.67
CA LEU A 79 -8.78 45.66 5.03
C LEU A 79 -8.13 44.29 5.32
N GLN A 80 -8.75 43.20 4.84
CA GLN A 80 -8.17 41.86 4.93
C GLN A 80 -6.87 41.73 4.14
N LEU A 81 -6.82 42.27 2.92
CA LEU A 81 -5.61 42.30 2.11
C LEU A 81 -4.50 43.10 2.80
N ALA A 82 -4.78 44.31 3.30
CA ALA A 82 -3.80 45.12 4.01
C ALA A 82 -3.25 44.41 5.26
N LYS A 83 -4.10 43.64 5.97
CA LYS A 83 -3.66 42.82 7.11
C LYS A 83 -2.74 41.68 6.68
N LEU A 84 -3.06 40.99 5.59
CA LEU A 84 -2.22 39.92 5.04
C LEU A 84 -0.90 40.45 4.49
N GLU A 85 -0.91 41.57 3.76
CA GLU A 85 0.30 42.23 3.26
C GLU A 85 1.23 42.63 4.42
N LYS A 86 0.69 43.21 5.49
CA LYS A 86 1.46 43.56 6.68
C LYS A 86 2.03 42.33 7.41
N GLU A 87 1.29 41.22 7.46
CA GLU A 87 1.81 39.96 8.03
C GLU A 87 2.96 39.40 7.17
N VAL A 88 2.80 39.38 5.85
CA VAL A 88 3.86 38.96 4.92
C VAL A 88 5.09 39.86 5.04
N GLU A 89 4.90 41.18 5.15
CA GLU A 89 6.00 42.13 5.37
C GLU A 89 6.73 41.86 6.70
N LEU A 90 5.99 41.57 7.78
CA LEU A 90 6.57 41.24 9.08
C LEU A 90 7.34 39.90 9.05
N GLN A 91 6.81 38.88 8.37
CA GLN A 91 7.49 37.60 8.18
C GLN A 91 8.76 37.74 7.33
N THR A 92 8.68 38.50 6.24
CA THR A 92 9.84 38.77 5.38
C THR A 92 10.90 39.61 6.11
N ALA A 93 10.50 40.60 6.91
CA ALA A 93 11.41 41.37 7.75
C ALA A 93 12.08 40.50 8.83
N LYS A 94 11.33 39.59 9.48
CA LYS A 94 11.87 38.60 10.43
C LYS A 94 12.88 37.68 9.75
N ASN A 95 12.52 37.09 8.60
CA ASN A 95 13.41 36.22 7.83
C ASN A 95 14.65 36.96 7.33
N LYS A 96 14.51 38.23 6.94
CA LYS A 96 15.65 39.06 6.51
C LYS A 96 16.54 39.46 7.68
N ALA A 97 16.00 39.73 8.86
CA ALA A 97 16.77 39.97 10.09
C ALA A 97 17.53 38.72 10.54
N LEU A 98 16.93 37.53 10.41
CA LEU A 98 17.60 36.24 10.61
C LEU A 98 18.72 36.02 9.57
N SER A 99 18.46 36.35 8.30
CA SER A 99 19.43 36.18 7.19
C SER A 99 20.59 37.20 7.20
N LEU A 100 20.45 38.33 7.90
CA LEU A 100 21.48 39.37 7.99
C LEU A 100 22.43 39.19 9.19
N ASN A 101 22.26 38.14 10.00
CA ASN A 101 23.26 37.74 10.98
C ASN A 101 24.36 36.91 10.29
N PRO A 102 25.58 37.45 10.08
CA PRO A 102 26.67 36.67 9.50
C PRO A 102 27.04 35.46 10.36
N ALA A 103 26.79 35.50 11.68
CA ALA A 103 26.96 34.35 12.58
C ALA A 103 25.98 33.20 12.27
N ALA A 104 24.68 33.50 12.10
CA ALA A 104 23.65 32.50 11.80
C ALA A 104 23.87 31.83 10.42
N LYS A 105 24.28 32.59 9.39
CA LYS A 105 24.65 32.03 8.08
C LYS A 105 25.90 31.16 8.11
N VAL A 106 26.85 31.48 8.99
CA VAL A 106 28.06 30.66 9.17
C VAL A 106 27.71 29.38 9.92
N GLU A 107 26.90 29.45 10.96
CA GLU A 107 26.42 28.29 11.72
C GLU A 107 25.55 27.35 10.87
N GLU A 108 24.61 27.89 10.08
CA GLU A 108 23.75 27.12 9.17
C GLU A 108 24.56 26.43 8.06
N LYS A 109 25.51 27.15 7.44
CA LYS A 109 26.43 26.53 6.47
C LYS A 109 27.35 25.50 7.11
N GLN A 110 27.84 25.74 8.32
CA GLN A 110 28.67 24.77 9.03
C GLN A 110 27.87 23.51 9.38
N PHE A 111 26.61 23.67 9.78
CA PHE A 111 25.69 22.58 10.03
C PHE A 111 25.38 21.78 8.77
N GLU A 112 25.03 22.43 7.66
CA GLU A 112 24.83 21.79 6.35
C GLU A 112 26.10 21.04 5.88
N THR A 113 27.27 21.66 6.04
CA THR A 113 28.55 21.02 5.68
C THR A 113 28.82 19.81 6.58
N ASN A 114 28.45 19.88 7.85
CA ASN A 114 28.62 18.79 8.82
C ASN A 114 27.71 17.61 8.49
N ILE A 115 26.42 17.85 8.19
CA ILE A 115 25.49 16.77 7.84
C ILE A 115 25.84 16.13 6.50
N GLU A 116 26.24 16.91 5.50
CA GLU A 116 26.76 16.35 4.24
C GLU A 116 27.97 15.44 4.46
N ASN A 117 28.88 15.84 5.34
CA ASN A 117 30.05 15.03 5.67
C ASN A 117 29.65 13.75 6.40
N MET A 118 28.67 13.80 7.31
CA MET A 118 28.09 12.62 7.95
C MET A 118 27.46 11.68 6.91
N ILE A 119 26.63 12.20 6.01
CA ILE A 119 25.99 11.43 4.93
C ILE A 119 27.06 10.74 4.07
N LYS A 120 28.07 11.47 3.61
CA LYS A 120 29.18 10.92 2.81
C LYS A 120 29.92 9.81 3.56
N SER A 121 30.19 10.02 4.86
CA SER A 121 30.87 9.03 5.69
C SER A 121 30.05 7.77 5.92
N ILE A 122 28.76 7.91 6.21
CA ILE A 122 27.82 6.79 6.37
C ILE A 122 27.67 6.03 5.07
N LYS A 123 27.44 6.73 3.95
CA LYS A 123 27.31 6.13 2.61
C LYS A 123 28.51 5.26 2.24
N THR A 124 29.71 5.65 2.68
CA THR A 124 30.95 4.89 2.42
C THR A 124 31.04 3.62 3.27
N LEU A 125 30.42 3.60 4.46
CA LEU A 125 30.46 2.47 5.40
C LEU A 125 29.23 1.56 5.32
N SER A 126 28.16 2.01 4.69
CA SER A 126 26.95 1.24 4.45
C SER A 126 26.97 0.53 3.11
N LEU A 127 26.28 -0.60 3.00
CA LEU A 127 25.94 -1.18 1.70
C LEU A 127 25.16 -0.18 0.83
N PRO A 128 25.28 -0.23 -0.51
CA PRO A 128 24.45 0.58 -1.39
C PRO A 128 22.98 0.22 -1.23
N VAL A 129 22.08 1.19 -1.51
CA VAL A 129 20.64 0.96 -1.48
C VAL A 129 20.30 -0.20 -2.42
N PRO A 130 19.75 -1.31 -1.91
CA PRO A 130 19.63 -2.52 -2.71
C PRO A 130 18.54 -2.40 -3.75
N THR A 131 18.76 -2.93 -4.96
CA THR A 131 17.71 -2.94 -5.98
C THR A 131 16.59 -3.94 -5.69
N ARG A 132 16.94 -5.06 -5.04
CA ARG A 132 16.04 -6.16 -4.68
C ARG A 132 15.62 -6.10 -3.21
N SER A 133 14.34 -6.34 -2.96
CA SER A 133 13.70 -6.39 -1.63
C SER A 133 14.44 -7.26 -0.61
N GLU A 134 14.98 -8.39 -1.06
CA GLU A 134 15.66 -9.40 -0.22
C GLU A 134 16.87 -8.85 0.54
N ASN A 135 17.52 -7.84 -0.04
CA ASN A 135 18.77 -7.28 0.45
C ASN A 135 18.58 -6.07 1.38
N PHE A 136 17.36 -5.56 1.54
CA PHE A 136 17.10 -4.38 2.38
C PHE A 136 17.51 -4.60 3.84
N ASN A 137 17.42 -5.82 4.34
CA ASN A 137 17.80 -6.12 5.72
C ASN A 137 19.31 -6.04 5.93
N LEU A 138 20.08 -6.58 4.99
CA LEU A 138 21.54 -6.43 5.00
C LEU A 138 21.93 -4.96 4.91
N PHE A 139 21.22 -4.18 4.09
CA PHE A 139 21.41 -2.74 4.02
C PHE A 139 21.17 -2.06 5.37
N PHE A 140 20.02 -2.31 6.02
CA PHE A 140 19.73 -1.70 7.32
C PHE A 140 20.71 -2.14 8.41
N GLN A 141 21.09 -3.42 8.48
CA GLN A 141 22.14 -3.88 9.41
C GLN A 141 23.47 -3.17 9.17
N SER A 142 23.86 -3.00 7.90
CA SER A 142 25.09 -2.28 7.55
C SER A 142 25.00 -0.79 7.88
N LEU A 143 23.84 -0.17 7.65
CA LEU A 143 23.57 1.23 7.93
C LEU A 143 23.59 1.52 9.44
N GLU A 144 22.91 0.70 10.24
CA GLU A 144 22.89 0.82 11.70
C GLU A 144 24.28 0.64 12.30
N ARG A 145 25.06 -0.32 11.77
CA ARG A 145 26.46 -0.46 12.15
C ARG A 145 27.28 0.79 11.81
N ALA A 146 27.04 1.42 10.66
CA ALA A 146 27.69 2.67 10.28
C ALA A 146 27.30 3.81 11.24
N PHE A 147 26.02 3.92 11.61
CA PHE A 147 25.55 4.91 12.60
C PHE A 147 26.24 4.73 13.96
N LEU A 148 26.33 3.49 14.45
CA LEU A 148 27.03 3.18 15.70
C LEU A 148 28.53 3.52 15.61
N THR A 149 29.17 3.19 14.50
CA THR A 149 30.60 3.43 14.28
C THR A 149 30.92 4.93 14.25
N LYS A 150 30.04 5.73 13.64
CA LYS A 150 30.20 7.18 13.51
C LYS A 150 29.56 7.98 14.65
N LYS A 151 28.91 7.30 15.60
CA LYS A 151 28.19 7.90 16.74
C LYS A 151 27.22 8.99 16.29
N ILE A 152 26.42 8.68 15.26
CA ILE A 152 25.42 9.61 14.73
C ILE A 152 24.27 9.77 15.74
N ASN A 153 23.92 11.01 16.07
CA ASN A 153 22.77 11.32 16.91
C ASN A 153 21.46 10.89 16.23
N ASP A 154 20.47 10.49 17.02
CA ASP A 154 19.18 10.00 16.52
C ASP A 154 18.45 11.03 15.65
N GLU A 155 18.59 12.32 15.97
CA GLU A 155 18.01 13.45 15.23
C GLU A 155 18.44 13.50 13.75
N TYR A 156 19.62 13.00 13.41
CA TYR A 156 20.13 13.00 12.02
C TYR A 156 19.90 11.70 11.27
N LYS A 157 19.55 10.61 11.97
CA LYS A 157 19.47 9.27 11.35
C LYS A 157 18.40 9.21 10.26
N SER A 158 17.25 9.83 10.50
CA SER A 158 16.15 9.86 9.53
C SER A 158 16.52 10.66 8.28
N GLU A 159 17.10 11.84 8.45
CA GLU A 159 17.53 12.68 7.33
C GLU A 159 18.59 11.97 6.48
N ILE A 160 19.57 11.32 7.12
CA ILE A 160 20.57 10.51 6.43
C ILE A 160 19.90 9.35 5.67
N LEU A 161 18.95 8.63 6.28
CA LEU A 161 18.25 7.53 5.62
C LEU A 161 17.48 8.00 4.37
N ILE A 162 16.74 9.12 4.48
CA ILE A 162 15.99 9.70 3.36
C ILE A 162 16.95 10.07 2.22
N ASN A 163 18.06 10.73 2.55
CA ASN A 163 19.07 11.11 1.56
C ASN A 163 19.67 9.88 0.85
N LEU A 164 19.98 8.82 1.60
CA LEU A 164 20.53 7.58 1.05
C LEU A 164 19.54 6.88 0.12
N LEU A 165 18.27 6.80 0.49
CA LEU A 165 17.21 6.18 -0.32
C LEU A 165 16.95 6.93 -1.63
N GLY A 166 17.22 8.24 -1.67
CA GLY A 166 17.13 9.07 -2.87
C GLY A 166 15.73 9.04 -3.49
N GLU A 167 15.64 8.74 -4.79
CA GLU A 167 14.35 8.66 -5.50
C GLU A 167 13.36 7.69 -4.84
N ARG A 168 13.85 6.61 -4.24
CA ARG A 168 12.99 5.61 -3.57
C ARG A 168 12.37 6.12 -2.28
N ALA A 169 12.92 7.17 -1.68
CA ALA A 169 12.31 7.82 -0.54
C ALA A 169 10.98 8.47 -0.92
N HIS A 170 10.79 8.93 -2.16
CA HIS A 170 9.60 9.70 -2.55
C HIS A 170 8.30 8.90 -2.35
N ASN A 171 8.28 7.61 -2.72
CA ASN A 171 7.12 6.75 -2.49
C ASN A 171 6.79 6.60 -1.00
N VAL A 172 7.82 6.55 -0.17
CA VAL A 172 7.71 6.43 1.28
C VAL A 172 7.24 7.77 1.89
N LEU A 173 7.79 8.90 1.42
CA LEU A 173 7.50 10.25 1.91
C LEU A 173 6.07 10.73 1.61
N LEU A 174 5.42 10.22 0.56
CA LEU A 174 4.05 10.60 0.20
C LEU A 174 3.01 10.27 1.29
N TYR A 175 3.27 9.27 2.13
CA TYR A 175 2.31 8.75 3.11
C TYR A 175 2.73 8.98 4.56
N ILE A 176 3.86 9.64 4.80
CA ILE A 176 4.44 9.85 6.13
C ILE A 176 4.03 11.22 6.68
N LYS A 177 3.67 11.27 7.96
CA LYS A 177 3.44 12.54 8.67
C LYS A 177 4.76 13.17 9.13
N GLU A 178 4.76 14.49 9.29
CA GLU A 178 5.95 15.23 9.73
C GLU A 178 6.50 14.75 11.08
N GLU A 179 5.63 14.28 11.99
CA GLU A 179 6.08 13.75 13.28
C GLU A 179 6.79 12.39 13.17
N GLU A 180 6.53 11.62 12.12
CA GLU A 180 7.13 10.30 11.87
C GLU A 180 8.45 10.42 11.08
N LEU A 181 8.65 11.53 10.38
CA LEU A 181 9.88 11.84 9.64
C LEU A 181 11.10 11.98 10.56
N ASN A 182 10.90 12.46 11.79
CA ASN A 182 11.98 12.70 12.74
C ASN A 182 12.32 11.46 13.60
N ASP A 183 11.60 10.35 13.41
CA ASP A 183 11.79 9.10 14.16
C ASP A 183 12.35 8.01 13.24
N TYR A 184 13.62 7.66 13.46
CA TYR A 184 14.33 6.69 12.63
C TYR A 184 13.67 5.31 12.64
N GLU A 185 13.20 4.83 13.80
CA GLU A 185 12.64 3.47 13.88
C GLU A 185 11.28 3.41 13.17
N LYS A 186 10.47 4.47 13.28
CA LYS A 186 9.23 4.56 12.49
C LYS A 186 9.53 4.62 11.01
N LEU A 187 10.42 5.51 10.57
CA LEU A 187 10.78 5.63 9.16
C LEU A 187 11.33 4.31 8.60
N LYS A 188 12.25 3.65 9.33
CA LYS A 188 12.76 2.32 9.00
C LYS A 188 11.64 1.29 8.88
N SER A 189 10.68 1.27 9.80
CA SER A 189 9.55 0.35 9.74
C SER A 189 8.67 0.55 8.50
N ILE A 190 8.52 1.80 8.04
CA ILE A 190 7.73 2.15 6.85
C ILE A 190 8.49 1.77 5.59
N VAL A 191 9.78 2.09 5.51
CA VAL A 191 10.65 1.67 4.39
C VAL A 191 10.69 0.15 4.31
N LEU A 192 10.84 -0.53 5.45
CA LEU A 192 10.75 -1.99 5.49
C LEU A 192 9.37 -2.42 5.00
N ARG A 193 8.25 -1.95 5.53
CA ARG A 193 6.92 -2.34 5.03
C ARG A 193 6.75 -2.21 3.51
N GLU A 194 7.30 -1.16 2.90
CA GLU A 194 7.20 -0.93 1.45
C GLU A 194 8.09 -1.87 0.63
N PHE A 195 9.28 -2.22 1.13
CA PHE A 195 10.29 -2.97 0.39
C PHE A 195 10.59 -4.38 0.92
N GLN A 196 10.04 -4.75 2.07
CA GLN A 196 10.26 -5.99 2.80
C GLN A 196 9.46 -7.11 2.17
N LEU A 197 10.15 -8.23 1.94
CA LEU A 197 9.48 -9.47 1.56
C LEU A 197 8.63 -9.98 2.71
N THR A 198 7.47 -10.57 2.37
CA THR A 198 6.75 -11.39 3.32
C THR A 198 7.66 -12.52 3.83
N PRO A 199 7.45 -13.05 5.04
CA PRO A 199 8.27 -14.15 5.55
C PRO A 199 8.31 -15.35 4.58
N ARG A 200 7.20 -15.60 3.88
CA ARG A 200 7.06 -16.68 2.90
C ARG A 200 7.91 -16.46 1.65
N GLU A 201 7.94 -15.23 1.14
CA GLU A 201 8.82 -14.85 0.04
C GLU A 201 10.29 -14.91 0.45
N CYS A 202 10.62 -14.54 1.70
CA CYS A 202 11.97 -14.69 2.23
C CYS A 202 12.41 -16.16 2.24
N LEU A 203 11.55 -17.06 2.72
CA LEU A 203 11.81 -18.51 2.69
C LEU A 203 11.94 -19.03 1.24
N ASN A 204 11.09 -18.59 0.33
CA ASN A 204 11.17 -18.98 -1.08
C ASN A 204 12.47 -18.47 -1.74
N SER A 205 12.88 -17.24 -1.43
CA SER A 205 14.15 -16.67 -1.92
C SER A 205 15.33 -17.50 -1.40
N LEU A 206 15.31 -17.91 -0.12
CA LEU A 206 16.32 -18.80 0.45
C LEU A 206 16.38 -20.16 -0.26
N LYS A 207 15.23 -20.81 -0.49
CA LYS A 207 15.14 -22.12 -1.16
C LYS A 207 15.63 -22.08 -2.60
N ASN A 208 15.34 -21.00 -3.31
CA ASN A 208 15.69 -20.82 -4.71
C ASN A 208 17.02 -20.08 -4.91
N ALA A 209 17.73 -19.76 -3.84
CA ALA A 209 18.97 -18.99 -3.93
C ALA A 209 20.04 -19.79 -4.68
N VAL A 210 20.61 -19.16 -5.71
CA VAL A 210 21.75 -19.69 -6.47
C VAL A 210 22.96 -18.79 -6.25
N LYS A 211 24.14 -19.40 -6.17
CA LYS A 211 25.43 -18.69 -6.10
C LYS A 211 25.62 -17.84 -7.36
N SER A 212 25.98 -16.57 -7.19
CA SER A 212 26.25 -15.70 -8.34
C SER A 212 27.61 -16.03 -8.98
N SER A 213 27.78 -15.72 -10.27
CA SER A 213 29.04 -16.00 -10.99
C SER A 213 30.26 -15.31 -10.34
N GLY A 214 30.11 -14.07 -9.89
CA GLY A 214 31.16 -13.29 -9.21
C GLY A 214 31.25 -13.47 -7.69
N GLU A 215 30.43 -14.34 -7.09
CA GLU A 215 30.41 -14.58 -5.64
C GLU A 215 31.26 -15.81 -5.30
N THR A 216 32.01 -15.79 -4.19
CA THR A 216 32.69 -16.99 -3.66
C THR A 216 31.73 -17.85 -2.83
N TYR A 217 32.04 -19.13 -2.59
CA TYR A 217 31.17 -19.96 -1.73
C TYR A 217 31.08 -19.46 -0.29
N ILE A 218 32.12 -18.82 0.23
CA ILE A 218 32.09 -18.19 1.56
C ILE A 218 31.10 -17.02 1.58
N GLN A 219 31.14 -16.16 0.55
CA GLN A 219 30.19 -15.06 0.40
C GLN A 219 28.75 -15.58 0.24
N PHE A 220 28.57 -16.66 -0.53
CA PHE A 220 27.27 -17.29 -0.70
C PHE A 220 26.71 -17.86 0.61
N ALA A 221 27.54 -18.58 1.36
CA ALA A 221 27.15 -19.09 2.68
C ALA A 221 26.79 -17.97 3.65
N ALA A 222 27.55 -16.86 3.65
CA ALA A 222 27.25 -15.69 4.46
C ALA A 222 25.89 -15.07 4.07
N ARG A 223 25.62 -14.95 2.77
CA ARG A 223 24.33 -14.45 2.25
C ARG A 223 23.15 -15.36 2.66
N LEU A 224 23.29 -16.67 2.50
CA LEU A 224 22.26 -17.64 2.93
C LEU A 224 22.01 -17.55 4.43
N THR A 225 23.07 -17.45 5.23
CA THR A 225 22.99 -17.36 6.69
C THR A 225 22.24 -16.10 7.11
N ALA A 226 22.58 -14.94 6.55
CA ALA A 226 21.91 -13.69 6.86
C ALA A 226 20.42 -13.72 6.45
N ASN A 227 20.11 -14.27 5.27
CA ASN A 227 18.73 -14.43 4.81
C ASN A 227 17.92 -15.33 5.75
N PHE A 228 18.49 -16.45 6.19
CA PHE A 228 17.81 -17.36 7.11
C PHE A 228 17.61 -16.75 8.50
N GLN A 229 18.62 -16.07 9.04
CA GLN A 229 18.50 -15.34 10.30
C GLN A 229 17.41 -14.27 10.25
N TYR A 230 17.32 -13.58 9.12
CA TYR A 230 16.27 -12.61 8.88
C TYR A 230 14.88 -13.24 8.77
N TYR A 231 14.74 -14.38 8.08
CA TYR A 231 13.49 -15.15 8.09
C TYR A 231 13.07 -15.54 9.52
N CYS A 232 14.03 -15.99 10.34
CA CYS A 232 13.77 -16.33 11.75
C CYS A 232 13.31 -15.11 12.56
N SER A 233 13.91 -13.93 12.35
CA SER A 233 13.50 -12.71 13.05
C SER A 233 12.10 -12.25 12.65
N LEU A 234 11.76 -12.34 11.37
CA LEU A 234 10.40 -12.11 10.86
C LEU A 234 9.36 -13.02 11.51
N ARG A 235 9.72 -14.28 11.76
CA ARG A 235 8.89 -15.28 12.44
C ARG A 235 9.00 -15.25 13.97
N LYS A 236 9.72 -14.25 14.51
CA LYS A 236 9.94 -14.04 15.96
C LYS A 236 10.45 -15.30 16.67
N VAL A 237 11.28 -16.09 15.99
CA VAL A 237 11.90 -17.31 16.54
C VAL A 237 13.05 -16.92 17.46
N ASN A 238 12.98 -17.35 18.73
CA ASN A 238 13.92 -16.94 19.78
C ASN A 238 14.47 -18.11 20.62
N SER A 239 14.03 -19.34 20.35
CA SER A 239 14.49 -20.56 21.04
C SER A 239 14.76 -21.69 20.05
N PHE A 240 15.62 -22.63 20.43
CA PHE A 240 15.87 -23.83 19.62
C PHE A 240 14.58 -24.62 19.35
N GLU A 241 13.70 -24.72 20.35
CA GLU A 241 12.39 -25.36 20.19
C GLU A 241 11.52 -24.65 19.15
N SER A 242 11.43 -23.31 19.19
CA SER A 242 10.67 -22.53 18.22
C SER A 242 11.26 -22.66 16.80
N LEU A 243 12.59 -22.79 16.67
CA LEU A 243 13.26 -23.03 15.40
C LEU A 243 12.91 -24.42 14.84
N CYS A 244 12.97 -25.46 15.67
CA CYS A 244 12.55 -26.81 15.26
C CYS A 244 11.08 -26.82 14.82
N GLY A 245 10.21 -26.14 15.58
CA GLY A 245 8.80 -25.98 15.23
C GLY A 245 8.61 -25.28 13.88
N LEU A 246 9.38 -24.23 13.60
CA LEU A 246 9.30 -23.49 12.34
C LEU A 246 9.72 -24.37 11.17
N ILE A 247 10.84 -25.08 11.28
CA ILE A 247 11.34 -25.99 10.24
C ILE A 247 10.32 -27.09 9.93
N ILE A 248 9.72 -27.70 10.97
CA ILE A 248 8.70 -28.75 10.78
C ILE A 248 7.46 -28.16 10.11
N SER A 249 7.01 -26.97 10.53
CA SER A 249 5.82 -26.32 9.96
C SER A 249 6.03 -25.96 8.50
N ASP A 250 7.20 -25.40 8.17
CA ASP A 250 7.59 -25.12 6.78
C ASP A 250 7.65 -26.40 5.95
N LYS A 251 8.10 -27.51 6.54
CA LYS A 251 8.14 -28.80 5.85
C LYS A 251 6.75 -29.39 5.63
N LEU A 252 5.86 -29.33 6.63
CA LEU A 252 4.47 -29.74 6.50
C LEU A 252 3.77 -28.90 5.43
N PHE A 253 4.01 -27.59 5.44
CA PHE A 253 3.47 -26.65 4.47
C PHE A 253 3.81 -27.06 3.02
N GLU A 254 5.05 -27.49 2.75
CA GLU A 254 5.47 -27.97 1.42
C GLU A 254 4.69 -29.20 0.92
N THR A 255 4.11 -29.99 1.83
CA THR A 255 3.35 -31.20 1.46
C THR A 255 1.90 -30.90 1.08
N LEU A 256 1.43 -29.68 1.36
CA LEU A 256 0.05 -29.29 1.11
C LEU A 256 -0.22 -29.14 -0.39
N ASN A 257 -1.43 -29.52 -0.80
CA ASN A 257 -1.91 -29.18 -2.13
C ASN A 257 -2.10 -27.65 -2.25
N LYS A 258 -2.18 -27.14 -3.48
CA LYS A 258 -2.26 -25.69 -3.77
C LYS A 258 -3.39 -25.01 -2.99
N GLU A 259 -4.53 -25.66 -2.83
CA GLU A 259 -5.72 -25.05 -2.25
C GLU A 259 -5.62 -24.94 -0.72
N THR A 260 -5.24 -26.03 -0.05
CA THR A 260 -4.97 -26.02 1.39
C THR A 260 -3.81 -25.06 1.72
N ALA A 261 -2.78 -25.02 0.88
CA ALA A 261 -1.66 -24.10 1.00
C ALA A 261 -2.10 -22.61 0.91
N THR A 262 -3.07 -22.29 0.05
CA THR A 262 -3.66 -20.95 -0.05
C THR A 262 -4.46 -20.60 1.20
N HIS A 263 -5.33 -21.50 1.68
CA HIS A 263 -6.11 -21.30 2.92
C HIS A 263 -5.19 -20.98 4.11
N ILE A 264 -4.20 -21.84 4.32
CA ILE A 264 -3.21 -21.68 5.39
C ILE A 264 -2.45 -20.37 5.22
N GLY A 265 -2.02 -20.03 4.00
CA GLY A 265 -1.32 -18.77 3.73
C GLY A 265 -2.12 -17.52 4.08
N ILE A 266 -3.45 -17.54 3.90
CA ILE A 266 -4.32 -16.44 4.31
C ILE A 266 -4.41 -16.35 5.84
N ARG A 267 -4.46 -17.50 6.52
CA ARG A 267 -4.56 -17.58 7.98
C ARG A 267 -3.26 -17.18 8.70
N GLU A 268 -2.11 -17.38 8.06
CA GLU A 268 -0.78 -17.01 8.59
C GLU A 268 -0.40 -15.52 8.44
N ALA A 269 -1.38 -14.63 8.23
CA ALA A 269 -1.17 -13.22 7.88
C ALA A 269 -0.07 -12.51 8.69
N GLU A 270 -0.11 -12.61 10.03
CA GLU A 270 0.86 -11.96 10.92
C GLU A 270 1.77 -12.93 11.69
N ASP A 271 1.35 -14.18 11.88
CA ASP A 271 2.11 -15.20 12.62
C ASP A 271 2.01 -16.57 11.94
N TRP A 272 2.93 -17.48 12.29
CA TRP A 272 3.02 -18.82 11.72
C TRP A 272 2.42 -19.88 12.63
N PHE A 273 1.82 -20.91 12.03
CA PHE A 273 1.27 -22.01 12.82
C PHE A 273 2.38 -22.92 13.33
N ARG A 274 2.34 -23.24 14.63
CA ARG A 274 3.12 -24.35 15.17
C ARG A 274 2.69 -25.67 14.52
N PRO A 275 3.55 -26.72 14.50
CA PRO A 275 3.28 -27.94 13.74
C PRO A 275 1.90 -28.55 14.01
N ILE A 276 1.52 -28.66 15.28
CA ILE A 276 0.24 -29.25 15.68
C ILE A 276 -0.94 -28.38 15.23
N ASP A 277 -0.84 -27.06 15.41
CA ASP A 277 -1.94 -26.15 15.05
C ASP A 277 -2.11 -26.04 13.54
N LEU A 278 -1.00 -26.12 12.79
CA LEU A 278 -1.02 -26.20 11.33
C LEU A 278 -1.79 -27.43 10.85
N THR A 279 -1.52 -28.60 11.46
CA THR A 279 -2.22 -29.84 11.09
C THR A 279 -3.71 -29.78 11.42
N LYS A 280 -4.08 -29.27 12.60
CA LYS A 280 -5.49 -29.08 12.98
C LYS A 280 -6.21 -28.16 12.01
N GLU A 281 -5.60 -27.05 11.63
CA GLU A 281 -6.18 -26.11 10.67
C GLU A 281 -6.38 -26.77 9.30
N CYS A 282 -5.42 -27.58 8.85
CA CYS A 282 -5.56 -28.37 7.63
C CYS A 282 -6.74 -29.36 7.71
N ASP A 283 -6.85 -30.10 8.81
CA ASP A 283 -7.92 -31.09 9.01
C ASP A 283 -9.30 -30.42 9.06
N ILE A 284 -9.43 -29.27 9.72
CA ILE A 284 -10.66 -28.47 9.75
C ILE A 284 -11.05 -28.03 8.34
N TYR A 285 -10.09 -27.49 7.58
CA TYR A 285 -10.34 -27.05 6.20
C TYR A 285 -10.74 -28.21 5.29
N ILE A 286 -10.05 -29.35 5.38
CA ILE A 286 -10.35 -30.54 4.58
C ILE A 286 -11.72 -31.11 4.95
N SER A 287 -12.04 -31.19 6.25
CA SER A 287 -13.31 -31.73 6.76
C SER A 287 -14.51 -30.85 6.38
N SER A 288 -14.35 -29.52 6.44
CA SER A 288 -15.40 -28.58 6.03
C SER A 288 -15.66 -28.61 4.52
N LYS A 289 -14.62 -28.81 3.71
CA LYS A 289 -14.74 -28.92 2.26
C LYS A 289 -15.35 -30.25 1.81
N SER A 290 -15.05 -31.35 2.51
CA SER A 290 -15.47 -32.69 2.10
C SER A 290 -16.93 -33.03 2.41
N GLY A 291 -17.69 -32.11 3.01
CA GLY A 291 -19.15 -32.21 3.15
C GLY A 291 -19.60 -33.50 3.86
N SER A 292 -19.64 -33.46 5.19
CA SER A 292 -20.08 -34.55 6.08
C SER A 292 -19.23 -35.84 6.02
N HIS A 293 -18.64 -36.18 7.16
CA HIS A 293 -18.14 -37.49 7.58
C HIS A 293 -18.02 -38.57 6.49
N LYS A 294 -16.82 -38.70 5.92
CA LYS A 294 -16.29 -40.05 5.72
C LYS A 294 -15.39 -40.34 6.90
N GLU A 295 -15.94 -41.04 7.89
CA GLU A 295 -15.13 -41.65 8.94
C GLU A 295 -13.98 -42.39 8.28
N ILE A 296 -12.75 -42.03 8.65
CA ILE A 296 -11.58 -42.83 8.36
C ILE A 296 -11.75 -44.10 9.20
N PRO A 297 -11.78 -45.31 8.62
CA PRO A 297 -11.84 -46.52 9.44
C PRO A 297 -10.53 -46.59 10.22
N ILE A 298 -10.61 -46.38 11.53
CA ILE A 298 -9.51 -46.70 12.43
C ILE A 298 -9.50 -48.22 12.56
N THR A 299 -8.81 -48.91 11.66
CA THR A 299 -8.50 -50.34 11.85
C THR A 299 -7.41 -50.48 12.90
N TYR A 300 -7.81 -50.63 14.17
CA TYR A 300 -7.01 -51.32 15.17
C TYR A 300 -7.13 -52.83 14.91
N GLY A 301 -6.19 -53.37 14.13
CA GLY A 301 -6.11 -54.81 13.83
C GLY A 301 -4.70 -55.32 14.08
N TYR A 302 -4.52 -55.99 15.21
CA TYR A 302 -3.31 -56.70 15.59
C TYR A 302 -3.33 -58.09 14.93
N THR A 303 -2.59 -58.31 13.84
CA THR A 303 -2.15 -59.65 13.41
C THR A 303 -0.87 -59.56 12.56
N GLN A 304 0.23 -60.05 13.15
CA GLN A 304 1.37 -60.81 12.59
C GLN A 304 1.75 -60.61 11.09
N ASP A 305 2.91 -59.95 10.92
CA ASP A 305 4.08 -60.15 10.02
C ASP A 305 4.09 -61.22 8.89
N PRO A 306 5.07 -61.21 7.94
CA PRO A 306 5.90 -60.14 7.36
C PRO A 306 5.94 -60.19 5.81
N PHE A 307 6.59 -59.20 5.18
CA PHE A 307 6.96 -59.13 3.75
C PHE A 307 5.84 -58.91 2.72
N LYS A 308 5.60 -57.63 2.37
CA LYS A 308 5.67 -57.12 0.98
C LYS A 308 5.41 -55.61 0.90
N ASN A 309 6.45 -54.90 0.46
CA ASN A 309 6.42 -53.73 -0.42
C ASN A 309 5.60 -52.48 -0.04
N ARG A 310 6.30 -51.47 0.49
CA ARG A 310 6.45 -50.20 -0.25
C ARG A 310 7.65 -49.39 0.26
N SER A 311 8.65 -49.28 -0.61
CA SER A 311 9.84 -48.46 -0.47
C SER A 311 9.49 -46.98 -0.31
N GLN A 312 10.10 -46.39 0.71
CA GLN A 312 10.17 -44.96 0.98
C GLN A 312 10.95 -44.25 -0.15
N ASN A 313 10.36 -43.20 -0.73
CA ASN A 313 11.10 -42.23 -1.52
C ASN A 313 11.74 -41.19 -0.59
N PHE A 314 12.91 -41.52 -0.04
CA PHE A 314 13.87 -40.53 0.42
C PHE A 314 14.83 -40.22 -0.72
N PHE A 315 14.85 -38.97 -1.18
CA PHE A 315 15.91 -38.45 -2.02
C PHE A 315 17.24 -38.54 -1.26
N LYS A 316 18.17 -39.37 -1.75
CA LYS A 316 19.60 -39.32 -1.42
C LYS A 316 20.44 -39.13 -2.68
N PRO A 317 21.65 -38.55 -2.56
CA PRO A 317 22.36 -37.87 -3.64
C PRO A 317 22.97 -38.86 -4.64
N LYS A 318 23.07 -38.46 -5.90
CA LYS A 318 23.71 -39.24 -6.97
C LYS A 318 25.23 -39.31 -6.77
N ILE A 319 25.71 -40.41 -6.21
CA ILE A 319 27.09 -40.91 -6.42
C ILE A 319 26.99 -41.95 -7.53
N LYS A 320 27.77 -41.77 -8.61
CA LYS A 320 27.86 -42.73 -9.72
C LYS A 320 28.74 -43.90 -9.29
N GLU A 321 28.13 -45.03 -8.95
CA GLU A 321 28.82 -46.33 -8.96
C GLU A 321 28.12 -47.28 -9.92
N ASN A 322 28.91 -47.82 -10.85
CA ASN A 322 28.52 -48.77 -11.87
C ASN A 322 28.27 -50.15 -11.25
N TYR A 323 27.03 -50.63 -11.26
CA TYR A 323 26.73 -52.07 -11.26
C TYR A 323 25.50 -52.36 -12.14
N PRO A 324 25.50 -53.47 -12.91
CA PRO A 324 24.48 -53.74 -13.92
C PRO A 324 23.20 -54.28 -13.26
N GLN A 325 22.07 -53.60 -13.47
CA GLN A 325 20.75 -54.09 -13.06
C GLN A 325 20.18 -55.04 -14.12
N TYR A 326 19.95 -56.28 -13.70
CA TYR A 326 19.20 -57.30 -14.43
C TYR A 326 17.72 -56.88 -14.45
N HIS A 327 17.18 -56.59 -15.63
CA HIS A 327 15.73 -56.39 -15.82
C HIS A 327 15.11 -57.70 -16.28
N GLU A 328 14.23 -58.28 -15.45
CA GLU A 328 13.25 -59.27 -15.89
C GLU A 328 12.40 -58.63 -17.01
N ARG A 329 12.54 -59.17 -18.23
CA ARG A 329 11.76 -58.74 -19.39
C ARG A 329 10.64 -59.74 -19.60
N GLU A 330 9.40 -59.24 -19.56
CA GLU A 330 8.23 -59.92 -20.10
C GLU A 330 8.52 -60.38 -21.54
N ASN A 331 8.21 -61.66 -21.80
CA ASN A 331 8.40 -62.36 -23.07
C ASN A 331 8.08 -61.49 -24.29
N LYS A 332 9.13 -61.06 -25.01
CA LYS A 332 9.03 -60.50 -26.36
C LYS A 332 9.83 -61.38 -27.29
N ASN A 333 9.12 -62.18 -28.08
CA ASN A 333 9.71 -63.01 -29.12
C ASN A 333 10.60 -62.17 -30.05
N CYS A 334 11.68 -62.76 -30.53
CA CYS A 334 12.60 -62.16 -31.47
C CYS A 334 11.88 -61.83 -32.77
N PHE A 335 11.75 -60.54 -33.10
CA PHE A 335 11.09 -60.10 -34.34
C PHE A 335 11.87 -60.46 -35.63
N ILE A 336 13.04 -61.10 -35.52
CA ILE A 336 13.89 -61.48 -36.66
C ILE A 336 13.78 -62.97 -36.99
N CYS A 337 13.74 -63.85 -35.98
CA CYS A 337 13.61 -65.30 -36.19
C CYS A 337 12.34 -65.92 -35.58
N GLY A 338 11.55 -65.13 -34.85
CA GLY A 338 10.31 -65.56 -34.19
C GLY A 338 10.49 -66.28 -32.85
N ASP A 339 11.73 -66.56 -32.42
CA ASP A 339 12.02 -67.35 -31.21
C ASP A 339 11.76 -66.55 -29.92
N SER A 340 11.10 -67.16 -28.94
CA SER A 340 10.75 -66.55 -27.65
C SER A 340 11.90 -66.50 -26.63
N SER A 341 13.02 -67.17 -26.92
CA SER A 341 14.18 -67.30 -26.02
C SER A 341 15.09 -66.07 -25.98
N HIS A 342 15.00 -65.15 -26.93
CA HIS A 342 15.86 -63.98 -27.02
C HIS A 342 15.17 -62.80 -27.74
N CYS A 343 15.75 -61.60 -27.62
CA CYS A 343 15.26 -60.42 -28.33
C CYS A 343 16.07 -60.16 -29.61
N ALA A 344 15.53 -59.38 -30.55
CA ALA A 344 16.12 -59.12 -31.87
C ALA A 344 17.60 -58.67 -31.85
N ARG A 345 18.04 -58.01 -30.77
CA ARG A 345 19.42 -57.53 -30.62
C ARG A 345 20.45 -58.65 -30.42
N ASP A 346 19.99 -59.81 -29.96
CA ASP A 346 20.82 -60.96 -29.60
C ASP A 346 20.63 -62.14 -30.57
N CYS A 347 19.95 -61.89 -31.70
CA CYS A 347 19.63 -62.89 -32.70
C CYS A 347 20.86 -63.30 -33.52
N VAL A 348 21.27 -64.56 -33.40
CA VAL A 348 22.48 -65.12 -34.05
C VAL A 348 22.38 -65.04 -35.58
N THR A 349 21.17 -65.09 -36.13
CA THR A 349 20.89 -64.98 -37.57
C THR A 349 21.31 -63.63 -38.16
N THR A 350 21.33 -62.55 -37.36
CA THR A 350 21.81 -61.24 -37.83
C THR A 350 23.32 -61.08 -37.80
N ARG A 351 24.03 -61.88 -37.00
CA ARG A 351 25.50 -61.81 -36.93
C ARG A 351 26.19 -62.35 -38.18
N MET A 352 25.51 -63.14 -39.02
CA MET A 352 26.07 -63.64 -40.27
C MET A 352 25.95 -62.68 -41.47
N CYS A 353 25.19 -61.58 -41.38
CA CYS A 353 25.04 -60.62 -42.49
C CYS A 353 25.87 -59.32 -42.34
N ARG A 354 26.68 -59.18 -41.28
CA ARG A 354 27.62 -58.04 -41.11
C ARG A 354 29.08 -58.44 -41.37
N GLY A 355 29.28 -59.28 -42.37
CA GLY A 355 30.59 -59.63 -42.92
C GLY A 355 30.59 -59.43 -44.43
N ARG A 356 30.62 -58.18 -44.88
CA ARG A 356 31.22 -57.73 -46.14
C ARG A 356 31.34 -56.22 -46.14
#